data_AF-A0A2G8L8W0-F1
#
_entry.id   AF-A0A2G8L8W0-F1
#
_cell.length_a   1.000
_cell.length_b   1.000
_cell.length_c   1.000
_cell.angle_alpha   90.00
_cell.angle_beta   90.00
_cell.angle_gamma   90.00
#
_symmetry.space_group_name_H-M   'P 1'
#
loop_
_entity.id
_entity.type
_entity.pdbx_description
1 polymer ?
#
loop_
_entity_poly.entity_id
_entity_poly.type
_entity_poly.pdbx_seq_one_letter_code
_entity_poly.pdbx_strand_id
1 'polypeptide(L)'
;MGDFAGGGMVCALGICMALFERSRSGKGQIIDANMVEGSAYVAAWTFMARDIGVLGDEKGANLLDGGAYFYDTYRTLDGKYMAVGALEPQFYAKLLEGLKI
;
A
#
# COMPACT_ATOMS: atom_id res chain seq x y z
N MET A 1 -1.20 2.59 -9.38
CA MET A 1 0.10 2.14 -8.83
C MET A 1 1.25 2.46 -9.77
N GLY A 2 1.21 2.02 -11.04
CA GLY A 2 2.25 2.28 -12.04
C GLY A 2 2.64 3.74 -12.23
N ASP A 3 1.76 4.56 -12.79
CA ASP A 3 2.12 5.91 -13.28
C ASP A 3 2.74 6.82 -12.21
N PHE A 4 2.15 6.80 -11.01
CA PHE A 4 2.56 7.69 -9.92
C PHE A 4 3.55 7.01 -8.96
N ALA A 5 3.09 6.04 -8.17
CA ALA A 5 3.91 5.46 -7.10
C ALA A 5 5.08 4.61 -7.65
N GLY A 6 4.83 3.78 -8.67
CA GLY A 6 5.84 2.90 -9.27
C GLY A 6 6.67 3.57 -10.38
N GLY A 7 6.25 4.72 -10.89
CA GLY A 7 6.88 5.38 -12.04
C GLY A 7 7.37 6.77 -11.65
N GLY A 8 6.44 7.73 -11.59
CA GLY A 8 6.75 9.14 -11.33
C GLY A 8 7.52 9.37 -10.03
N MET A 9 7.14 8.73 -8.93
CA MET A 9 7.83 8.85 -7.64
C MET A 9 9.23 8.23 -7.68
N VAL A 10 9.39 7.05 -8.30
CA VAL A 10 10.68 6.38 -8.47
C VAL A 10 11.62 7.20 -9.35
N CYS A 11 11.11 7.76 -10.45
CA CYS A 11 11.85 8.65 -11.33
C CYS A 11 12.26 9.95 -10.62
N ALA A 12 11.34 10.60 -9.91
CA ALA A 12 11.63 11.81 -9.15
C ALA A 12 12.68 11.56 -8.07
N LEU A 13 12.58 10.45 -7.34
CA LEU A 13 13.59 10.04 -6.37
C LEU A 13 14.94 9.79 -7.04
N GLY A 14 14.97 9.07 -8.17
CA GLY A 14 16.18 8.85 -8.96
C GLY A 14 16.86 10.16 -9.39
N ILE A 15 16.09 11.17 -9.81
CA ILE A 15 16.59 12.50 -10.16
C ILE A 15 17.19 13.19 -8.93
N CYS A 16 16.50 13.17 -7.79
CA CYS A 16 17.02 13.73 -6.54
C CYS A 16 18.34 13.06 -6.13
N MET A 17 18.43 11.73 -6.24
CA MET A 17 19.64 10.98 -5.91
C MET A 17 20.78 11.25 -6.88
N ALA A 18 20.51 11.39 -8.18
CA ALA A 18 21.52 11.76 -9.17
C ALA A 18 22.04 13.20 -8.95
N LEU A 19 21.17 14.14 -8.57
CA LEU A 19 21.59 15.49 -8.19
C LEU A 19 22.46 15.50 -6.93
N PHE A 20 22.12 14.66 -5.95
CA PHE A 20 22.93 14.49 -4.75
C PHE A 20 24.29 13.87 -5.07
N GLU A 21 24.36 12.83 -5.89
CA GLU A 21 25.62 12.21 -6.31
C GLU A 21 26.51 13.19 -7.09
N ARG A 22 25.90 13.96 -8.00
CA ARG A 22 26.58 15.02 -8.76
C ARG A 22 27.24 16.07 -7.87
N SER A 23 26.71 16.34 -6.68
CA SER A 23 27.32 17.29 -5.73
C SER A 23 28.72 16.87 -5.27
N ARG A 24 29.04 15.57 -5.36
CA ARG A 24 30.34 14.99 -4.98
C ARG A 24 31.19 14.64 -6.19
N SER A 25 30.59 14.05 -7.21
CA SER A 25 31.32 13.56 -8.39
C SER A 25 31.50 14.62 -9.48
N GLY A 26 30.65 15.64 -9.51
CA GLY A 26 30.56 16.61 -10.60
C GLY A 26 30.00 16.02 -11.91
N LYS A 27 29.52 14.78 -11.92
CA LYS A 27 29.06 14.08 -13.13
C LYS A 27 27.55 13.82 -13.09
N GLY A 28 26.95 13.75 -14.27
CA GLY A 28 25.59 13.24 -14.44
C GLY A 28 25.59 11.73 -14.61
N GLN A 29 24.39 11.14 -14.62
CA GLN A 29 24.16 9.71 -14.86
C GLN A 29 22.79 9.50 -15.53
N ILE A 30 22.61 8.32 -16.15
CA ILE A 30 21.33 7.89 -16.70
C ILE A 30 20.53 7.24 -15.57
N ILE A 31 19.26 7.65 -15.44
CA ILE A 31 18.32 7.04 -14.49
C ILE A 31 17.35 6.19 -15.31
N ASP A 32 17.35 4.89 -15.07
CA ASP A 32 16.30 4.00 -15.56
C ASP A 32 15.19 3.93 -14.51
N ALA A 33 13.98 4.31 -14.89
CA ALA A 33 12.82 4.35 -14.02
C ALA A 33 11.70 3.51 -14.63
N ASN A 34 11.79 2.20 -14.44
CA ASN A 34 10.82 1.24 -14.95
C ASN A 34 9.59 1.14 -14.02
N MET A 35 8.41 1.41 -14.58
CA MET A 35 7.15 1.38 -13.85
C MET A 35 6.79 -0.01 -13.32
N VAL A 36 7.24 -1.09 -13.99
CA VAL A 36 7.01 -2.47 -13.57
C VAL A 36 7.81 -2.76 -12.30
N GLU A 37 9.10 -2.43 -12.31
CA GLU A 37 9.99 -2.64 -11.16
C GLU A 37 9.57 -1.76 -9.98
N GLY A 38 9.25 -0.49 -10.22
CA GLY A 38 8.78 0.40 -9.16
C GLY A 38 7.41 -0.01 -8.61
N SER A 39 6.50 -0.53 -9.44
CA SER A 39 5.24 -1.09 -8.93
C SER A 39 5.47 -2.36 -8.13
N ALA A 40 6.42 -3.21 -8.53
CA ALA A 40 6.80 -4.39 -7.79
C ALA A 40 7.40 -4.03 -6.42
N TYR A 41 8.21 -2.98 -6.36
CA TYR A 41 8.73 -2.42 -5.11
C TYR A 41 7.60 -1.93 -4.18
N VAL A 42 6.62 -1.19 -4.70
CA VAL A 42 5.44 -0.76 -3.91
C VAL A 42 4.63 -1.96 -3.41
N ALA A 43 4.58 -3.04 -4.19
CA ALA A 43 3.91 -4.29 -3.83
C ALA A 43 4.81 -5.29 -3.06
N ALA A 44 5.98 -4.87 -2.55
CA ALA A 44 6.93 -5.78 -1.91
C ALA A 44 6.32 -6.55 -0.73
N TRP A 45 5.48 -5.90 0.08
CA TRP A 45 4.77 -6.58 1.17
C TRP A 45 3.84 -7.67 0.64
N THR A 46 3.14 -7.44 -0.48
CA THR A 46 2.22 -8.42 -1.07
C THR A 46 2.97 -9.67 -1.56
N PHE A 47 4.15 -9.51 -2.16
CA PHE A 47 4.99 -10.65 -2.55
C PHE A 47 5.50 -11.42 -1.33
N MET A 48 6.06 -10.71 -0.35
CA MET A 48 6.54 -11.31 0.89
C MET A 48 5.42 -12.04 1.64
N ALA A 49 4.25 -11.42 1.78
CA ALA A 49 3.10 -11.99 2.48
C ALA A 49 2.59 -13.27 1.79
N ARG A 50 2.67 -13.37 0.47
CA ARG A 50 2.37 -14.61 -0.27
C ARG A 50 3.38 -15.70 0.03
N ASP A 51 4.67 -15.38 0.00
CA ASP A 51 5.74 -16.34 0.23
C ASP A 51 5.69 -16.97 1.64
N ILE A 52 5.29 -16.19 2.65
CA ILE A 52 5.14 -16.67 4.04
C ILE A 52 3.72 -17.19 4.36
N GLY A 53 2.83 -17.28 3.37
CA GLY A 53 1.47 -17.81 3.52
C GLY A 53 0.48 -16.92 4.29
N VAL A 54 0.80 -15.63 4.48
CA VAL A 54 -0.10 -14.65 5.11
C VAL A 54 -1.16 -14.15 4.12
N LEU A 55 -0.80 -14.05 2.83
CA LEU A 55 -1.73 -13.70 1.75
C LEU A 55 -2.02 -14.94 0.90
N GLY A 56 -3.28 -15.36 0.88
CA GLY A 56 -3.77 -16.47 0.07
C GLY A 56 -4.03 -16.10 -1.41
N ASP A 57 -4.44 -17.10 -2.17
CA ASP A 57 -4.69 -16.97 -3.61
C ASP A 57 -6.08 -16.44 -3.95
N GLU A 58 -7.06 -16.69 -3.07
CA GLU A 58 -8.44 -16.23 -3.26
C GLU A 58 -8.54 -14.72 -3.00
N LYS A 59 -9.11 -14.00 -3.97
CA LYS A 59 -9.31 -12.54 -3.87
C LYS A 59 -10.49 -12.24 -2.95
N GLY A 60 -10.32 -11.25 -2.09
CA GLY A 60 -11.35 -10.84 -1.13
C GLY A 60 -11.51 -11.82 0.03
N ALA A 61 -10.53 -12.69 0.26
CA ALA A 61 -10.50 -13.65 1.36
C ALA A 61 -9.36 -13.36 2.36
N ASN A 62 -8.64 -12.25 2.18
CA ASN A 62 -7.47 -11.91 2.96
C ASN A 62 -7.73 -10.74 3.93
N LEU A 63 -6.77 -10.52 4.82
CA LEU A 63 -6.87 -9.51 5.86
C LEU A 63 -7.01 -8.07 5.31
N LEU A 64 -6.36 -7.76 4.19
CA LEU A 64 -6.25 -6.38 3.67
C LEU A 64 -6.93 -6.17 2.30
N ASP A 65 -7.69 -7.14 1.82
CA ASP A 65 -8.37 -7.07 0.51
C ASP A 65 -9.90 -7.08 0.60
N GLY A 66 -10.45 -6.88 1.79
CA GLY A 66 -11.89 -6.89 2.08
C GLY A 66 -12.42 -8.22 2.61
N GLY A 67 -11.59 -9.26 2.73
CA GLY A 67 -12.03 -10.54 3.33
C GLY A 67 -12.25 -10.49 4.84
N ALA A 68 -11.64 -9.54 5.54
CA ALA A 68 -11.87 -9.33 6.96
C ALA A 68 -12.98 -8.30 7.19
N TYR A 69 -14.03 -8.69 7.92
CA TYR A 69 -15.16 -7.81 8.26
C TYR A 69 -14.76 -6.59 9.13
N PHE A 70 -13.59 -6.63 9.76
CA PHE A 70 -13.03 -5.48 10.50
C PHE A 70 -12.02 -4.67 9.67
N TYR A 71 -11.91 -4.94 8.37
CA TYR A 71 -11.09 -4.22 7.40
C TYR A 71 -11.80 -4.16 6.02
N ASP A 72 -12.94 -3.47 5.97
CA ASP A 72 -13.77 -3.34 4.76
C ASP A 72 -14.65 -2.06 4.81
N THR A 73 -15.44 -1.81 3.77
CA THR A 73 -16.38 -0.70 3.66
C THR A 73 -17.83 -1.13 3.85
N TYR A 74 -18.58 -0.38 4.65
CA TYR A 74 -19.98 -0.67 4.97
C TYR A 74 -20.90 0.47 4.53
N ARG A 75 -22.03 0.12 3.92
CA ARG A 75 -23.04 1.09 3.49
C ARG A 75 -23.86 1.58 4.69
N THR A 76 -24.01 2.88 4.83
CA THR A 76 -24.77 3.54 5.91
C THR A 76 -26.21 3.85 5.49
N LEU A 77 -27.06 4.20 6.46
CA LEU A 77 -28.49 4.49 6.24
C LEU A 77 -28.72 5.66 5.26
N ASP A 78 -27.83 6.65 5.25
CA ASP A 78 -27.86 7.78 4.31
C ASP A 78 -27.33 7.41 2.92
N GLY A 79 -27.07 6.13 2.66
CA GLY A 79 -26.63 5.60 1.38
C GLY A 79 -25.15 5.83 1.08
N LYS A 80 -24.38 6.42 2.00
CA LYS A 80 -22.93 6.59 1.90
C LYS A 80 -22.20 5.35 2.41
N TYR A 81 -20.87 5.46 2.55
CA TYR A 81 -20.00 4.39 2.99
C TYR A 81 -19.13 4.83 4.17
N MET A 82 -18.91 3.92 5.10
CA MET A 82 -17.95 4.04 6.19
C MET A 82 -16.83 3.01 5.97
N ALA A 83 -15.58 3.44 6.02
CA ALA A 83 -14.43 2.54 6.00
C ALA A 83 -14.09 2.07 7.42
N VAL A 84 -13.98 0.76 7.61
CA VAL A 84 -13.56 0.12 8.85
C VAL A 84 -12.18 -0.46 8.64
N GLY A 85 -11.27 -0.23 9.59
CA GLY A 85 -9.89 -0.73 9.55
C GLY A 85 -9.35 -1.03 10.95
N ALA A 86 -10.15 -1.71 11.76
CA ALA A 86 -9.87 -1.97 13.18
C ALA A 86 -9.09 -3.29 13.34
N LEU A 87 -7.87 -3.33 12.81
CA LEU A 87 -7.02 -4.55 12.82
C LEU A 87 -6.56 -4.92 14.23
N GLU A 88 -6.19 -3.93 15.04
CA GLU A 88 -5.68 -4.16 16.37
C GLU A 88 -6.81 -4.36 17.40
N PRO A 89 -6.67 -5.30 18.36
CA PRO A 89 -7.74 -5.68 19.30
C PRO A 89 -8.35 -4.50 20.07
N GLN A 90 -7.53 -3.54 20.47
CA GLN A 90 -7.99 -2.35 21.20
C GLN A 90 -8.86 -1.42 20.34
N PHE A 91 -8.58 -1.31 19.04
CA PHE A 91 -9.40 -0.52 18.14
C PHE A 91 -10.68 -1.27 17.76
N TYR A 92 -10.60 -2.59 17.62
CA TYR A 92 -11.78 -3.43 17.42
C TYR A 92 -12.74 -3.33 18.61
N ALA A 93 -12.23 -3.38 19.85
CA ALA A 93 -13.05 -3.18 21.05
C ALA A 93 -13.74 -1.80 21.05
N LYS A 94 -13.04 -0.74 20.62
CA LYS A 94 -13.62 0.61 20.51
C LYS A 94 -14.65 0.72 19.39
N LEU A 95 -14.47 -0.01 18.30
CA LEU A 95 -15.47 -0.09 17.23
C LEU A 95 -16.77 -0.72 17.77
N LEU A 96 -16.67 -1.86 18.47
CA LEU A 96 -17.84 -2.52 19.07
C LEU A 96 -18.55 -1.63 20.10
N GLU A 97 -17.78 -0.97 20.98
CA GLU A 97 -18.31 0.00 21.94
C GLU A 97 -19.09 1.13 21.25
N GLY A 98 -18.55 1.70 20.16
CA GLY A 98 -19.21 2.75 19.38
C GLY A 98 -20.47 2.27 18.65
N LEU A 99 -20.45 1.03 18.14
CA LEU A 99 -21.59 0.39 17.48
C LEU A 99 -22.65 -0.11 18.48
N LYS A 100 -22.31 -0.16 19.77
CA LYS A 100 -23.14 -0.68 20.86
C LYS A 100 -23.52 -2.16 20.64
N ILE A 101 -22.53 -2.96 20.24
CA ILE A 101 -22.62 -4.42 20.06
C ILE A 101 -21.66 -5.10 21.03
#